data_AF-A0A2E1TND2-F1
#
_entry.id   AF-A0A2E1TND2-F1
#
_cell.length_a   1.000
_cell.length_b   1.000
_cell.length_c   1.000
_cell.angle_alpha   90.00
_cell.angle_beta   90.00
_cell.angle_gamma   90.00
#
_symmetry.space_group_name_H-M   'P 1'
#
loop_
_entity.id
_entity.type
_entity.pdbx_description
1 polymer ?
#
loop_
_entity_poly.entity_id
_entity_poly.type
_entity_poly.pdbx_seq_one_letter_code
_entity_poly.pdbx_strand_id
1 'polypeptide(L)'
;MEKIRNFFKVDSNYQLIIINVVFAVTGSSSLFVADYLLNILLVTQENFGDFVYWLTRIILILPVYQILLIIFGFLFGEFSYFWEMEKKTLNKLKTLLKKNKNS
;
A
#
# COMPACT_ATOMS: atom_id res chain seq x y z
N MET A 1 -22.98 -8.60 12.45
CA MET A 1 -21.64 -8.11 12.81
C MET A 1 -20.56 -9.20 12.80
N GLU A 2 -20.87 -10.45 13.17
CA GLU A 2 -19.87 -11.54 13.23
C GLU A 2 -19.26 -11.94 11.89
N LYS A 3 -20.05 -11.98 10.80
CA LYS A 3 -19.55 -12.32 9.44
C LYS A 3 -18.48 -11.34 8.93
N ILE A 4 -18.54 -10.06 9.34
CA ILE A 4 -17.60 -9.02 8.90
C ILE A 4 -16.29 -9.12 9.69
N ARG A 5 -16.35 -9.38 11.01
CA ARG A 5 -15.17 -9.64 11.85
C ARG A 5 -14.37 -10.86 11.36
N ASN A 6 -15.04 -11.96 11.02
CA ASN A 6 -14.37 -13.16 10.53
C ASN A 6 -13.71 -12.96 9.15
N PHE A 7 -14.30 -12.12 8.28
CA PHE A 7 -13.74 -11.85 6.96
C PHE A 7 -12.47 -10.98 7.02
N PHE A 8 -12.48 -9.95 7.87
CA PHE A 8 -11.35 -9.05 8.06
C PHE A 8 -10.31 -9.55 9.10
N LYS A 9 -10.59 -10.66 9.79
CA LYS A 9 -9.76 -11.23 10.87
C LYS A 9 -9.35 -10.19 11.91
N VAL A 10 -10.33 -9.42 12.37
CA VAL A 10 -10.13 -8.30 13.30
C VAL A 10 -10.86 -8.60 14.60
N ASP A 11 -10.14 -8.45 15.70
CA ASP A 11 -10.60 -8.82 17.03
C ASP A 11 -11.60 -7.80 17.59
N SER A 12 -11.70 -6.59 17.03
CA SER A 12 -12.59 -5.55 17.57
C SER A 12 -13.13 -4.60 16.49
N ASN A 13 -14.34 -4.05 16.71
CA ASN A 13 -14.92 -3.00 15.86
C ASN A 13 -14.06 -1.72 15.87
N TYR A 14 -13.33 -1.48 16.96
CA TYR A 14 -12.39 -0.36 17.07
C TYR A 14 -11.22 -0.48 16.09
N GLN A 15 -10.69 -1.70 15.91
CA GLN A 15 -9.60 -2.00 14.98
C GLN A 15 -10.03 -1.70 13.54
N LEU A 16 -11.26 -2.03 13.15
CA LEU A 16 -11.81 -1.69 11.83
C LEU A 16 -11.86 -0.18 11.56
N ILE A 17 -12.23 0.62 12.56
CA ILE A 17 -12.26 2.08 12.42
C ILE A 17 -10.83 2.61 12.25
N ILE A 18 -9.90 2.16 13.09
CA ILE A 18 -8.48 2.54 13.00
C ILE A 18 -7.93 2.19 11.62
N ILE A 19 -8.19 0.98 11.11
CA ILE A 19 -7.73 0.55 9.80
C ILE A 19 -8.26 1.45 8.69
N ASN A 20 -9.55 1.80 8.72
CA ASN A 20 -10.14 2.71 7.72
C ASN A 20 -9.52 4.11 7.78
N VAL A 21 -9.28 4.64 8.99
CA VAL A 21 -8.61 5.93 9.18
C VAL A 21 -7.18 5.88 8.65
N VAL A 22 -6.43 4.83 8.99
CA VAL A 22 -5.08 4.61 8.46
C VAL A 22 -5.11 4.56 6.94
N PHE A 23 -6.04 3.82 6.33
CA PHE A 23 -6.17 3.75 4.87
C PHE A 23 -6.51 5.09 4.21
N ALA A 24 -7.37 5.91 4.83
CA ALA A 24 -7.69 7.23 4.32
C ALA A 24 -6.45 8.16 4.35
N VAL A 25 -5.70 8.13 5.45
CA VAL A 25 -4.50 8.95 5.63
C VAL A 25 -3.35 8.46 4.74
N THR A 26 -3.09 7.15 4.69
CA THR A 26 -2.03 6.57 3.84
C THR A 26 -2.35 6.71 2.37
N GLY A 27 -3.61 6.56 1.96
CA GLY A 27 -4.05 6.76 0.58
C GLY A 27 -3.75 8.18 0.11
N SER A 28 -4.15 9.18 0.89
CA SER A 28 -3.87 10.59 0.58
C SER A 28 -2.37 10.88 0.60
N SER A 29 -1.66 10.43 1.63
CA SER A 29 -0.21 10.66 1.78
C SER A 29 0.62 10.01 0.67
N SER A 30 0.21 8.84 0.18
CA SER A 30 0.94 8.12 -0.87
C SER A 30 0.99 8.88 -2.19
N LEU A 31 -0.05 9.67 -2.51
CA LEU A 31 -0.07 10.53 -3.69
C LEU A 31 0.96 11.65 -3.57
N PHE A 32 1.00 12.34 -2.41
CA PHE A 32 1.98 13.40 -2.15
C PHE A 32 3.42 12.88 -2.20
N VAL A 33 3.68 11.72 -1.59
CA VAL A 33 5.02 11.11 -1.60
C VAL A 33 5.40 10.66 -3.01
N ALA A 34 4.47 10.10 -3.78
CA ALA A 34 4.73 9.70 -5.16
C ALA A 34 5.06 10.90 -6.05
N ASP A 35 4.33 12.01 -5.91
CA ASP A 35 4.62 13.24 -6.64
C ASP A 35 5.98 13.80 -6.24
N TYR A 36 6.32 13.78 -4.95
CA TYR A 36 7.63 14.20 -4.47
C TYR A 36 8.76 13.33 -5.05
N LEU A 37 8.60 12.01 -5.07
CA LEU A 37 9.57 11.09 -5.67
C LEU A 37 9.73 11.30 -7.18
N LEU A 38 8.63 11.53 -7.91
CA LEU A 38 8.68 11.79 -9.35
C LEU A 38 9.45 13.07 -9.68
N ASN A 39 9.24 14.13 -8.87
CA ASN A 39 10.00 15.37 -9.00
C ASN A 39 11.49 15.17 -8.74
N ILE A 40 11.87 14.36 -7.73
CA ILE A 40 13.28 14.02 -7.46
C ILE A 40 13.89 13.23 -8.62
N LEU A 41 13.12 12.31 -9.21
CA LEU A 41 13.56 11.51 -10.35
C LEU A 41 13.61 12.32 -11.67
N LEU A 42 13.23 13.61 -11.65
CA LEU A 42 13.14 14.49 -12.82
C LEU A 42 12.27 13.89 -13.95
N VAL A 43 11.30 13.03 -13.59
CA VAL A 43 10.36 12.44 -14.53
C VAL A 43 9.21 13.43 -14.71
N THR A 44 9.42 14.41 -15.59
CA THR A 44 8.40 15.38 -15.97
C THR A 44 7.51 14.82 -17.07
N GLN A 45 6.24 15.23 -17.09
CA GLN A 45 5.30 14.91 -18.17
C GLN A 45 5.86 15.34 -19.54
N GLU A 46 6.64 16.41 -19.56
CA GLU A 46 7.28 16.95 -20.76
C GLU A 46 8.37 16.03 -21.34
N ASN A 47 9.16 15.35 -20.49
CA ASN A 47 10.29 14.54 -20.94
C ASN A 47 9.91 13.09 -21.29
N PHE A 48 8.90 12.53 -20.63
CA PHE A 48 8.54 11.12 -20.76
C PHE A 48 7.13 10.89 -21.33
N GLY A 49 6.32 11.94 -21.47
CA GLY A 49 4.93 11.88 -21.91
C GLY A 49 3.97 11.42 -20.80
N ASP A 50 2.70 11.81 -20.93
CA ASP A 50 1.65 11.57 -19.93
C ASP A 50 1.47 10.09 -19.56
N PHE A 51 1.60 9.20 -20.55
CA PHE A 51 1.43 7.76 -20.31
C PHE A 51 2.51 7.20 -19.38
N VAL A 52 3.78 7.51 -19.65
CA VAL A 52 4.91 7.01 -18.84
C VAL A 52 4.90 7.66 -17.47
N TYR A 53 4.56 8.95 -17.38
CA TYR A 53 4.40 9.65 -16.11
C TYR A 53 3.39 8.95 -15.20
N TRP A 54 2.18 8.70 -15.71
CA TRP A 54 1.13 8.03 -14.93
C TRP A 54 1.48 6.57 -14.59
N LEU A 55 2.11 5.85 -15.51
CA LEU A 55 2.56 4.47 -15.25
C LEU A 55 3.60 4.42 -14.13
N THR A 56 4.64 5.27 -14.21
CA THR A 56 5.67 5.36 -13.16
C THR A 56 5.07 5.81 -11.83
N ARG A 57 4.12 6.76 -11.85
CA ARG A 57 3.39 7.20 -10.65
C ARG A 57 2.69 6.04 -9.96
N ILE A 58 1.94 5.23 -10.69
CA ILE A 58 1.24 4.05 -10.14
C ILE A 58 2.24 3.03 -9.60
N ILE A 59 3.32 2.75 -10.34
CA ILE A 59 4.36 1.83 -9.91
C ILE A 59 5.06 2.31 -8.63
N LEU A 60 5.24 3.62 -8.44
CA LEU A 60 5.83 4.22 -7.23
C LEU A 60 4.86 4.26 -6.05
N ILE A 61 3.57 4.55 -6.27
CA ILE A 61 2.56 4.55 -5.21
C ILE A 61 2.49 3.18 -4.54
N LEU A 62 2.61 2.08 -5.29
CA LEU A 62 2.55 0.73 -4.74
C LEU A 62 3.55 0.44 -3.60
N PRO A 63 4.88 0.57 -3.78
CA PRO A 63 5.86 0.36 -2.71
C PRO A 63 5.76 1.44 -1.62
N VAL A 64 5.50 2.70 -1.98
CA VAL A 64 5.30 3.78 -1.00
C VAL A 64 4.15 3.47 -0.06
N TYR A 65 3.03 2.98 -0.59
CA TYR A 65 1.86 2.63 0.20
C TYR A 65 2.16 1.50 1.19
N GLN A 66 2.92 0.47 0.80
CA GLN A 66 3.31 -0.61 1.72
C GLN A 66 4.09 -0.04 2.93
N ILE A 67 5.07 0.83 2.68
CA ILE A 67 5.87 1.45 3.74
C ILE A 67 5.01 2.32 4.65
N LEU A 68 4.14 3.15 4.08
CA LEU A 68 3.24 4.03 4.84
C LEU A 68 2.30 3.21 5.73
N LEU A 69 1.73 2.10 5.25
CA LEU A 69 0.87 1.24 6.07
C LEU A 69 1.55 0.73 7.32
N ILE A 70 2.83 0.36 7.24
CA ILE A 70 3.60 -0.10 8.40
C ILE A 70 3.82 1.05 9.38
N ILE A 71 4.19 2.23 8.87
CA ILE A 71 4.47 3.42 9.69
C ILE A 71 3.20 3.85 10.43
N PHE A 72 2.09 4.01 9.73
CA PHE A 72 0.82 4.39 10.35
C PHE A 72 0.27 3.28 11.23
N GLY A 73 0.40 2.00 10.83
CA GLY A 73 0.08 0.87 11.68
C GLY A 73 0.84 0.90 13.01
N PHE A 74 2.12 1.27 12.99
CA PHE A 74 2.92 1.49 14.19
C PHE A 74 2.40 2.67 15.03
N LEU A 75 2.08 3.81 14.40
CA LEU A 75 1.56 4.99 15.11
C LEU A 75 0.24 4.74 15.83
N PHE A 76 -0.65 3.93 15.26
CA PHE A 76 -1.96 3.62 15.84
C PHE A 76 -1.98 2.35 16.72
N GLY A 77 -0.83 1.70 16.93
CA GLY A 77 -0.72 0.48 17.75
C GLY A 77 -1.20 -0.82 17.08
N GLU A 78 -1.46 -0.78 15.77
CA GLU A 78 -1.95 -1.90 14.95
C GLU A 78 -0.87 -2.50 14.04
N PHE A 79 0.42 -2.30 14.38
CA PHE A 79 1.57 -2.74 13.58
C PHE A 79 1.49 -4.21 13.17
N SER A 80 1.18 -5.11 14.12
CA SER A 80 1.12 -6.55 13.86
C SER A 80 0.10 -6.89 12.77
N TYR A 81 -1.06 -6.24 12.77
CA TYR A 81 -2.10 -6.44 11.76
C TYR A 81 -1.62 -6.02 10.37
N PHE A 82 -1.08 -4.80 10.26
CA PHE A 82 -0.58 -4.26 8.98
C PHE A 82 0.63 -5.04 8.46
N TRP A 83 1.50 -5.51 9.35
CA TRP A 83 2.66 -6.33 9.01
C TRP A 83 2.27 -7.72 8.48
N GLU A 84 1.27 -8.37 9.08
CA GLU A 84 0.71 -9.62 8.55
C GLU A 84 0.04 -9.41 7.18
N MET A 85 -0.68 -8.29 7.02
CA MET A 85 -1.33 -7.92 5.76
C MET A 85 -0.30 -7.66 4.64
N GLU A 86 0.76 -6.91 4.92
CA GLU A 86 1.86 -6.66 3.98
C GLU A 86 2.56 -7.97 3.60
N LYS A 87 2.94 -8.80 4.57
CA LYS A 87 3.53 -10.12 4.32
C LYS A 87 2.65 -10.99 3.44
N LYS A 88 1.33 -10.98 3.66
CA LYS A 88 0.37 -11.72 2.82
C LYS A 88 0.34 -11.18 1.38
N THR A 89 0.43 -9.87 1.19
CA THR A 89 0.50 -9.23 -0.12
C THR A 89 1.81 -9.58 -0.84
N LEU A 90 2.95 -9.48 -0.14
CA LEU A 90 4.27 -9.84 -0.67
C LEU A 90 4.39 -11.33 -0.99
N ASN A 91 3.84 -12.21 -0.17
CA ASN A 91 3.85 -13.65 -0.42
C ASN A 91 3.01 -14.03 -1.64
N LYS A 92 1.88 -13.34 -1.88
CA LYS A 92 1.10 -13.50 -3.11
C LYS A 92 1.88 -13.01 -4.32
N LEU A 93 2.50 -11.83 -4.25
CA LEU A 93 3.33 -11.30 -5.32
C LEU A 93 4.50 -12.25 -5.65
N LYS A 94 5.22 -12.74 -4.64
CA LYS A 94 6.27 -13.76 -4.80
C LYS A 94 5.74 -15.04 -5.44
N THR A 95 4.56 -15.51 -5.04
CA THR A 95 3.93 -16.70 -5.62
C THR A 95 3.57 -16.49 -7.09
N LEU A 96 3.05 -15.32 -7.45
CA LEU A 96 2.74 -14.97 -8.84
C LEU A 96 4.01 -14.90 -9.71
N LEU A 97 5.08 -14.26 -9.20
CA LEU A 97 6.37 -14.21 -9.89
C LEU A 97 7.04 -15.60 -9.98
N LYS A 98 6.90 -16.45 -8.95
CA LYS A 98 7.45 -17.82 -8.93
C LYS A 98 6.68 -18.77 -9.85
N LYS A 99 5.36 -18.61 -9.98
CA LYS A 99 4.53 -19.41 -10.91
C LYS A 99 4.92 -19.17 -12.36
N ASN A 100 5.40 -17.97 -12.70
CA ASN A 100 5.86 -17.63 -14.06
C ASN A 100 7.27 -18.16 -14.39
N LYS A 101 7.94 -18.85 -13.45
CA LYS A 101 9.28 -19.44 -13.65
C LYS A 101 9.25 -20.97 -13.85
N ASN A 102 8.06 -21.58 -13.70
CA ASN A 102 7.83 -23.03 -13.80
C ASN A 102 6.82 -23.39 -14.91
N SER A 103 6.61 -22.52 -15.90
CA SER A 103 5.80 -22.79 -17.09
C SER A 103 6.60 -22.59 -18.36
#